data_AF-A0A285J015-F1
#
_entry.id   AF-A0A285J015-F1
#
_cell.length_a   1.000
_cell.length_b   1.000
_cell.length_c   1.000
_cell.angle_alpha   90.00
_cell.angle_beta   90.00
_cell.angle_gamma   90.00
#
_symmetry.space_group_name_H-M   'P 1'
#
loop_
_entity.id
_entity.type
_entity.pdbx_description
1 polymer ?
#
loop_
_entity_poly.entity_id
_entity_poly.type
_entity_poly.pdbx_seq_one_letter_code
_entity_poly.pdbx_strand_id
1 'polypeptide(L)'
;MKHPAQPVDPDIALRRSGEGEVTLYIDGSQAMQGWEEPLMRRSAEILCRNGGSFLECGLGLGFSAIAIAEQPKTVKHTVIEVYPEVIEQFEQKHPDRPANLEIVRADFFEYIESVPTGTVDGLMLDPWLPRAMRDDAAWWDNLMRTQITRILRPGGFFMSFFVTEPKIEPRWEPYFDEVLIERRPYAGYSTSSYLEGRPEGIAYLQCFTNRG
;
A
#
# COMPACT_ATOMS: atom_id res chain seq x y z
N MET A 1 1.83 -19.53 8.23
CA MET A 1 0.35 -19.55 8.20
C MET A 1 -0.08 -20.11 6.85
N LYS A 2 -1.24 -20.77 6.68
CA LYS A 2 -1.72 -21.04 5.31
C LYS A 2 -2.29 -19.71 4.77
N HIS A 3 -1.51 -18.97 4.00
CA HIS A 3 -1.99 -17.78 3.31
C HIS A 3 -2.73 -18.19 2.02
N PRO A 4 -3.77 -17.45 1.61
CA PRO A 4 -4.21 -17.53 0.25
C PRO A 4 -3.06 -17.05 -0.65
N ALA A 5 -2.72 -17.83 -1.67
CA ALA A 5 -1.71 -17.42 -2.63
C ALA A 5 -2.28 -16.28 -3.49
N GLN A 6 -1.48 -15.25 -3.73
CA GLN A 6 -1.78 -14.29 -4.78
C GLN A 6 -1.83 -15.01 -6.15
N PRO A 7 -2.58 -14.48 -7.13
CA PRO A 7 -2.65 -15.06 -8.48
C PRO A 7 -1.26 -15.40 -9.04
N VAL A 8 -1.15 -16.57 -9.65
CA VAL A 8 0.07 -16.98 -10.36
C VAL A 8 -0.06 -16.55 -11.81
N ASP A 9 0.89 -15.76 -12.28
CA ASP A 9 0.99 -15.24 -13.65
C ASP A 9 -0.31 -14.57 -14.17
N PRO A 10 -0.85 -13.54 -13.47
CA PRO A 10 -2.04 -12.83 -13.95
C PRO A 10 -1.74 -12.00 -15.21
N ASP A 11 -2.79 -11.60 -15.94
CA ASP A 11 -2.66 -10.65 -17.03
C ASP A 11 -2.37 -9.25 -16.48
N ILE A 12 -1.13 -8.76 -16.69
CA ILE A 12 -0.68 -7.45 -16.23
C ILE A 12 -0.59 -6.49 -17.41
N ALA A 13 -1.36 -5.40 -17.36
CA ALA A 13 -1.39 -4.42 -18.43
C ALA A 13 -1.33 -2.99 -17.90
N LEU A 14 -0.34 -2.22 -18.37
CA LEU A 14 -0.29 -0.77 -18.19
C LEU A 14 -0.91 -0.08 -19.39
N ARG A 15 -2.05 0.59 -19.20
CA ARG A 15 -2.75 1.30 -20.29
C ARG A 15 -2.66 2.79 -20.10
N ARG A 16 -2.53 3.50 -21.22
CA ARG A 16 -2.51 4.96 -21.30
C ARG A 16 -3.66 5.43 -22.19
N SER A 17 -4.49 6.33 -21.70
CA SER A 17 -5.54 6.95 -22.52
C SER A 17 -4.95 8.08 -23.39
N GLY A 18 -5.70 8.52 -24.40
CA GLY A 18 -5.33 9.68 -25.22
C GLY A 18 -5.25 11.00 -24.42
N GLU A 19 -5.85 11.03 -23.23
CA GLU A 19 -5.83 12.17 -22.31
C GLU A 19 -4.69 12.07 -21.27
N GLY A 20 -3.83 11.04 -21.38
CA GLY A 20 -2.68 10.85 -20.50
C GLY A 20 -3.00 10.12 -19.19
N GLU A 21 -4.22 9.61 -19.03
CA GLU A 21 -4.58 8.78 -17.87
C GLU A 21 -3.80 7.48 -17.90
N VAL A 22 -3.26 7.06 -16.76
CA VAL A 22 -2.47 5.82 -16.64
C VAL A 22 -3.20 4.88 -15.71
N THR A 23 -3.49 3.66 -16.16
CA THR A 23 -4.11 2.63 -15.33
C THR A 23 -3.31 1.33 -15.44
N LEU A 24 -2.91 0.81 -14.29
CA LEU A 24 -2.39 -0.54 -14.12
C LEU A 24 -3.57 -1.50 -13.94
N TYR A 25 -3.59 -2.55 -14.75
CA TYR A 25 -4.55 -3.64 -14.66
C TYR A 25 -3.88 -4.93 -14.23
N ILE A 26 -4.56 -5.69 -13.38
CA ILE A 26 -4.21 -7.07 -13.02
C ILE A 26 -5.47 -7.91 -13.22
N ASP A 27 -5.40 -8.94 -14.08
CA ASP A 27 -6.54 -9.76 -14.53
C ASP A 27 -7.74 -8.91 -14.97
N GLY A 28 -7.47 -7.86 -15.75
CA GLY A 28 -8.48 -6.93 -16.26
C GLY A 28 -9.13 -6.03 -15.21
N SER A 29 -8.77 -6.15 -13.94
CA SER A 29 -9.23 -5.26 -12.85
C SER A 29 -8.30 -4.07 -12.71
N GLN A 30 -8.86 -2.88 -12.46
CA GLN A 30 -8.08 -1.67 -12.19
C GLN A 30 -7.38 -1.85 -10.83
N ALA A 31 -6.06 -2.00 -10.87
CA ALA A 31 -5.24 -2.21 -9.68
C ALA A 31 -4.73 -0.90 -9.10
N MET A 32 -4.29 0.03 -9.96
CA MET A 32 -3.84 1.35 -9.56
C MET A 32 -3.99 2.35 -10.72
N GLN A 33 -4.21 3.62 -10.40
CA GLN A 33 -4.41 4.69 -11.38
C GLN A 33 -3.57 5.93 -11.07
N GLY A 34 -3.15 6.64 -12.11
CA GLY A 34 -2.27 7.81 -11.98
C GLY A 34 -2.84 8.95 -11.13
N TRP A 35 -4.16 9.09 -11.06
CA TRP A 35 -4.81 10.12 -10.25
C TRP A 35 -4.61 9.93 -8.73
N GLU A 36 -4.20 8.74 -8.30
CA GLU A 36 -4.00 8.39 -6.89
C GLU A 36 -2.67 8.94 -6.34
N GLU A 37 -1.73 9.32 -7.22
CA GLU A 37 -0.39 9.81 -6.85
C GLU A 37 -0.40 10.85 -5.70
N PRO A 38 -1.17 11.95 -5.75
CA PRO A 38 -1.17 12.94 -4.68
C PRO A 38 -1.65 12.38 -3.33
N LEU A 39 -2.52 11.37 -3.33
CA LEU A 39 -2.99 10.72 -2.11
C LEU A 39 -1.90 9.80 -1.55
N MET A 40 -1.27 8.99 -2.41
CA MET A 40 -0.20 8.07 -2.02
C MET A 40 1.04 8.82 -1.50
N ARG A 41 1.42 9.93 -2.15
CA ARG A 41 2.48 10.82 -1.67
C ARG A 41 2.17 11.39 -0.29
N ARG A 42 0.93 11.84 -0.07
CA ARG A 42 0.54 12.36 1.25
C ARG A 42 0.48 11.25 2.31
N SER A 43 0.04 10.05 1.96
CA SER A 43 0.09 8.90 2.86
C SER A 43 1.53 8.58 3.27
N ALA A 44 2.48 8.61 2.34
CA ALA A 44 3.90 8.44 2.65
C ALA A 44 4.42 9.48 3.65
N GLU A 45 4.09 10.77 3.46
CA GLU A 45 4.47 11.83 4.40
C GLU A 45 3.89 11.63 5.81
N ILE A 46 2.67 11.11 5.91
CA ILE A 46 2.02 10.81 7.19
C ILE A 46 2.71 9.61 7.87
N LEU A 47 2.89 8.52 7.12
CA LEU A 47 3.53 7.28 7.57
C LEU A 47 4.95 7.55 8.08
N CYS A 48 5.70 8.42 7.40
CA CYS A 48 7.13 8.61 7.66
C CYS A 48 7.45 9.67 8.73
N ARG A 49 6.46 10.18 9.48
CA ARG A 49 6.68 11.28 10.45
C ARG A 49 7.73 10.97 11.50
N ASN A 50 7.83 9.70 11.91
CA ASN A 50 8.84 9.23 12.87
C ASN A 50 10.16 8.80 12.21
N GLY A 51 10.21 8.75 10.87
CA GLY A 51 11.37 8.28 10.11
C GLY A 51 11.67 6.80 10.30
N GLY A 52 12.88 6.39 9.94
CA GLY A 52 13.39 5.04 10.22
C GLY A 52 13.24 4.06 9.06
N SER A 53 12.74 2.87 9.34
CA SER A 53 12.66 1.74 8.42
C SER A 53 11.21 1.43 8.06
N PHE A 54 10.93 1.32 6.77
CA PHE A 54 9.59 1.09 6.24
C PHE A 54 9.51 -0.23 5.48
N LEU A 55 8.34 -0.86 5.56
CA LEU A 55 7.95 -2.01 4.75
C LEU A 55 6.71 -1.61 3.95
N GLU A 56 6.61 -2.06 2.70
CA GLU A 56 5.46 -1.83 1.84
C GLU A 56 5.03 -3.13 1.15
N CYS A 57 3.72 -3.36 1.10
CA CYS A 57 3.10 -4.49 0.40
C CYS A 57 2.44 -3.98 -0.88
N GLY A 58 2.91 -4.47 -2.03
CA GLY A 58 2.45 -4.01 -3.34
C GLY A 58 3.23 -2.79 -3.81
N LEU A 59 3.74 -2.84 -5.05
CA LEU A 59 4.49 -1.75 -5.66
C LEU A 59 3.61 -0.86 -6.54
N GLY A 60 2.67 -1.46 -7.28
CA GLY A 60 1.79 -0.77 -8.20
C GLY A 60 2.54 0.12 -9.19
N LEU A 61 2.19 1.41 -9.25
CA LEU A 61 2.86 2.44 -10.06
C LEU A 61 4.05 3.11 -9.36
N GLY A 62 4.37 2.69 -8.12
CA GLY A 62 5.53 3.14 -7.35
C GLY A 62 5.37 4.48 -6.63
N PHE A 63 4.15 4.99 -6.48
CA PHE A 63 3.93 6.33 -5.91
C PHE A 63 4.32 6.42 -4.43
N SER A 64 3.86 5.48 -3.59
CA SER A 64 4.29 5.35 -2.20
C SER A 64 5.75 4.94 -2.08
N ALA A 65 6.19 3.94 -2.87
CA ALA A 65 7.58 3.47 -2.93
C ALA A 65 8.60 4.62 -3.01
N ILE A 66 8.45 5.49 -4.01
CA ILE A 66 9.30 6.66 -4.22
C ILE A 66 9.08 7.69 -3.10
N ALA A 67 7.83 8.02 -2.80
CA ALA A 67 7.53 9.08 -1.84
C ALA A 67 8.04 8.79 -0.42
N ILE A 68 8.01 7.54 0.02
CA ILE A 68 8.56 7.07 1.31
C ILE A 68 10.09 7.15 1.26
N ALA A 69 10.70 6.65 0.18
CA ALA A 69 12.16 6.64 0.03
C ALA A 69 12.77 8.05 -0.05
N GLU A 70 12.04 9.02 -0.60
CA GLU A 70 12.41 10.44 -0.68
C GLU A 70 12.29 11.18 0.66
N GLN A 71 11.64 10.60 1.68
CA GLN A 71 11.50 11.30 2.96
C GLN A 71 12.87 11.49 3.64
N PRO A 72 13.15 12.69 4.19
CA PRO A 72 14.48 13.01 4.73
C PRO A 72 14.98 12.09 5.85
N LYS A 73 14.06 11.42 6.56
CA LYS A 73 14.36 10.54 7.69
C LYS A 73 14.23 9.05 7.36
N THR A 74 13.98 8.69 6.11
CA THR A 74 13.90 7.29 5.69
C THR A 74 15.30 6.70 5.57
N VAL A 75 15.60 5.77 6.47
CA VAL A 75 16.87 5.04 6.52
C VAL A 75 16.84 3.85 5.57
N LYS A 76 15.73 3.10 5.57
CA LYS A 76 15.53 1.93 4.72
C LYS A 76 14.05 1.84 4.33
N HIS A 77 13.77 1.53 3.07
CA HIS A 77 12.45 1.20 2.60
C HIS A 77 12.51 -0.09 1.78
N THR A 78 11.78 -1.12 2.21
CA THR A 78 11.64 -2.37 1.44
C THR A 78 10.21 -2.50 0.94
N VAL A 79 10.04 -2.62 -0.37
CA VAL A 79 8.76 -2.92 -1.01
C VAL A 79 8.75 -4.39 -1.44
N ILE A 80 7.70 -5.10 -1.10
CA ILE A 80 7.50 -6.49 -1.51
C ILE A 80 6.44 -6.53 -2.62
N GLU A 81 6.86 -6.98 -3.79
CA GLU A 81 6.02 -7.11 -4.97
C GLU A 81 6.14 -8.53 -5.52
N VAL A 82 5.02 -9.18 -5.83
CA VAL A 82 5.03 -10.57 -6.28
C VAL A 82 5.24 -10.66 -7.80
N TYR A 83 4.77 -9.66 -8.55
CA TYR A 83 4.72 -9.69 -10.01
C TYR A 83 5.97 -9.07 -10.65
N PRO A 84 6.78 -9.85 -11.39
CA PRO A 84 7.99 -9.34 -12.02
C PRO A 84 7.71 -8.24 -13.05
N GLU A 85 6.60 -8.31 -13.78
CA GLU A 85 6.22 -7.31 -14.79
C GLU A 85 5.95 -5.93 -14.16
N VAL A 86 5.39 -5.89 -12.95
CA VAL A 86 5.19 -4.64 -12.19
C VAL A 86 6.54 -4.06 -11.77
N ILE A 87 7.46 -4.91 -11.30
CA ILE A 87 8.83 -4.51 -10.93
C ILE A 87 9.57 -3.95 -12.16
N GLU A 88 9.53 -4.65 -13.29
CA GLU A 88 10.19 -4.22 -14.53
C GLU A 88 9.66 -2.86 -15.01
N GLN A 89 8.34 -2.66 -14.99
CA GLN A 89 7.73 -1.36 -15.35
C GLN A 89 8.20 -0.23 -14.42
N PHE A 90 8.29 -0.50 -13.11
CA PHE A 90 8.80 0.46 -12.14
C PHE A 90 10.27 0.80 -12.39
N GLU A 91 11.12 -0.21 -12.57
CA GLU A 91 12.56 -0.02 -12.80
C GLU A 91 12.85 0.73 -14.10
N GLN A 92 12.10 0.46 -15.17
CA GLN A 92 12.19 1.22 -16.43
C GLN A 92 11.84 2.70 -16.26
N LYS A 93 10.84 3.00 -15.40
CA LYS A 93 10.40 4.38 -15.13
C LYS A 93 11.31 5.09 -14.12
N HIS A 94 11.97 4.35 -13.24
CA HIS A 94 12.78 4.86 -12.14
C HIS A 94 14.20 4.26 -12.13
N PRO A 95 15.00 4.46 -13.20
CA PRO A 95 16.35 3.90 -13.29
C PRO A 95 17.29 4.43 -12.18
N ASP A 96 17.05 5.66 -11.72
CA ASP A 96 17.83 6.35 -10.69
C ASP A 96 17.10 6.40 -9.33
N ARG A 97 16.28 5.39 -9.04
CA ARG A 97 15.54 5.32 -7.77
C ARG A 97 16.47 5.47 -6.55
N PRO A 98 15.98 6.00 -5.41
CA PRO A 98 16.79 6.18 -4.20
C PRO A 98 17.48 4.89 -3.74
N ALA A 99 18.73 4.99 -3.27
CA ALA A 99 19.51 3.83 -2.84
C ALA A 99 19.00 3.16 -1.55
N ASN A 100 18.21 3.87 -0.75
CA ASN A 100 17.53 3.36 0.44
C ASN A 100 16.24 2.59 0.11
N LEU A 101 15.80 2.57 -1.17
CA LEU A 101 14.67 1.80 -1.65
C LEU A 101 15.13 0.42 -2.16
N GLU A 102 14.57 -0.64 -1.62
CA GLU A 102 14.79 -2.02 -2.00
C GLU A 102 13.48 -2.62 -2.50
N ILE A 103 13.49 -3.22 -3.70
CA ILE A 103 12.34 -3.95 -4.23
C ILE A 103 12.66 -5.44 -4.14
N VAL A 104 11.84 -6.20 -3.40
CA VAL A 104 12.01 -7.64 -3.22
C VAL A 104 10.89 -8.36 -3.95
N ARG A 105 11.26 -9.24 -4.89
CA ARG A 105 10.31 -10.12 -5.55
C ARG A 105 9.92 -11.28 -4.64
N ALA A 106 8.77 -11.19 -3.99
CA ALA A 106 8.24 -12.24 -3.12
C ALA A 106 6.73 -12.07 -2.89
N ASP A 107 6.06 -13.10 -2.36
CA ASP A 107 4.74 -12.91 -1.76
C ASP A 107 4.92 -12.22 -0.40
N PHE A 108 4.31 -11.05 -0.23
CA PHE A 108 4.37 -10.29 1.03
C PHE A 108 3.88 -11.10 2.23
N PHE A 109 2.83 -11.91 2.06
CA PHE A 109 2.22 -12.66 3.17
C PHE A 109 3.10 -13.82 3.64
N GLU A 110 4.00 -14.31 2.78
CA GLU A 110 5.10 -15.22 3.17
C GLU A 110 6.27 -14.43 3.77
N TYR A 111 6.67 -13.36 3.08
CA TYR A 111 7.84 -12.55 3.45
C TYR A 111 7.73 -11.99 4.87
N ILE A 112 6.55 -11.49 5.25
CA ILE A 112 6.33 -10.87 6.56
C ILE A 112 6.57 -11.84 7.73
N GLU A 113 6.41 -13.15 7.53
CA GLU A 113 6.69 -14.16 8.57
C GLU A 113 8.18 -14.20 8.94
N SER A 114 9.06 -13.81 8.00
CA SER A 114 10.51 -13.73 8.22
C SER A 114 10.98 -12.41 8.84
N VAL A 115 10.14 -11.36 8.82
CA VAL A 115 10.49 -10.04 9.34
C VAL A 115 10.55 -10.09 10.87
N PRO A 116 11.66 -9.65 11.52
CA PRO A 116 11.77 -9.72 12.97
C PRO A 116 10.80 -8.76 13.67
N THR A 117 10.35 -9.16 14.86
CA THR A 117 9.45 -8.36 15.71
C THR A 117 10.04 -6.99 16.04
N GLY A 118 9.22 -5.94 15.98
CA GLY A 118 9.61 -4.60 16.40
C GLY A 118 10.77 -3.99 15.63
N THR A 119 10.84 -4.23 14.32
CA THR A 119 11.94 -3.72 13.46
C THR A 119 11.51 -2.68 12.44
N VAL A 120 10.21 -2.52 12.22
CA VAL A 120 9.64 -1.60 11.23
C VAL A 120 9.01 -0.39 11.94
N ASP A 121 9.38 0.81 11.51
CA ASP A 121 8.84 2.07 12.03
C ASP A 121 7.52 2.46 11.33
N GLY A 122 7.31 2.00 10.09
CA GLY A 122 6.03 2.13 9.41
C GLY A 122 5.76 1.05 8.35
N LEU A 123 4.52 0.59 8.25
CA LEU A 123 4.05 -0.33 7.22
C LEU A 123 3.00 0.34 6.31
N MET A 124 3.24 0.30 5.00
CA MET A 124 2.24 0.60 3.96
C MET A 124 1.65 -0.71 3.42
N LEU A 125 0.34 -0.89 3.50
CA LEU A 125 -0.37 -2.05 2.97
C LEU A 125 -1.23 -1.64 1.77
N ASP A 126 -0.72 -1.83 0.56
CA ASP A 126 -1.37 -1.46 -0.71
C ASP A 126 -1.41 -2.59 -1.76
N PRO A 127 -1.83 -3.82 -1.42
CA PRO A 127 -1.92 -4.88 -2.42
C PRO A 127 -3.22 -4.77 -3.23
N TRP A 128 -3.14 -5.00 -4.53
CA TRP A 128 -4.31 -5.48 -5.26
C TRP A 128 -4.53 -6.97 -4.96
N LEU A 129 -5.73 -7.33 -4.53
CA LEU A 129 -6.06 -8.70 -4.14
C LEU A 129 -7.39 -9.18 -4.74
N PRO A 130 -7.47 -10.46 -5.14
CA PRO A 130 -8.73 -11.09 -5.52
C PRO A 130 -9.78 -10.96 -4.42
N ARG A 131 -11.06 -10.85 -4.81
CA ARG A 131 -12.19 -10.70 -3.87
C ARG A 131 -12.21 -11.79 -2.80
N ALA A 132 -11.91 -13.04 -3.17
CA ALA A 132 -11.86 -14.16 -2.22
C ALA A 132 -10.86 -13.94 -1.08
N MET A 133 -9.72 -13.29 -1.34
CA MET A 133 -8.74 -12.93 -0.32
C MET A 133 -9.17 -11.69 0.48
N ARG A 134 -9.69 -10.67 -0.21
CA ARG A 134 -10.14 -9.43 0.44
C ARG A 134 -11.29 -9.66 1.43
N ASP A 135 -12.15 -10.64 1.15
CA ASP A 135 -13.34 -10.92 1.94
C ASP A 135 -13.12 -12.00 3.03
N ASP A 136 -11.92 -12.60 3.12
CA ASP A 136 -11.59 -13.58 4.16
C ASP A 136 -11.26 -12.90 5.50
N ALA A 137 -12.32 -12.57 6.25
CA ALA A 137 -12.21 -11.86 7.52
C ALA A 137 -11.36 -12.60 8.57
N ALA A 138 -11.42 -13.94 8.60
CA ALA A 138 -10.67 -14.73 9.59
C ALA A 138 -9.17 -14.71 9.29
N TRP A 139 -8.81 -14.77 8.01
CA TRP A 139 -7.41 -14.64 7.60
C TRP A 139 -6.86 -13.24 7.90
N TRP A 140 -7.61 -12.18 7.58
CA TRP A 140 -7.20 -10.81 7.90
C TRP A 140 -7.04 -10.59 9.41
N ASP A 141 -7.97 -11.10 10.23
CA ASP A 141 -7.85 -11.02 11.69
C ASP A 141 -6.55 -11.66 12.17
N ASN A 142 -6.24 -12.87 11.69
CA ASN A 142 -5.01 -13.55 12.06
C ASN A 142 -3.75 -12.83 11.56
N LEU A 143 -3.76 -12.30 10.33
CA LEU A 143 -2.64 -11.53 9.77
C LEU A 143 -2.36 -10.27 10.60
N MET A 144 -3.41 -9.53 10.97
CA MET A 144 -3.28 -8.33 11.79
C MET A 144 -2.73 -8.63 13.18
N ARG A 145 -3.27 -9.66 13.85
CA ARG A 145 -2.86 -10.05 15.22
C ARG A 145 -1.45 -10.60 15.28
N THR A 146 -1.03 -11.38 14.29
CA THR A 146 0.19 -12.20 14.40
C THR A 146 1.37 -11.66 13.62
N GLN A 147 1.14 -10.86 12.57
CA GLN A 147 2.20 -10.37 11.70
C GLN A 147 2.28 -8.85 11.68
N ILE A 148 1.20 -8.15 11.30
CA ILE A 148 1.24 -6.70 11.07
C ILE A 148 1.62 -5.94 12.35
N THR A 149 0.91 -6.19 13.44
CA THR A 149 1.22 -5.53 14.73
C THR A 149 2.55 -6.01 15.32
N ARG A 150 2.96 -7.25 15.05
CA ARG A 150 4.21 -7.86 15.55
C ARG A 150 5.46 -7.17 14.99
N ILE A 151 5.50 -6.85 13.70
CA ILE A 151 6.70 -6.31 13.06
C ILE A 151 6.93 -4.82 13.39
N LEU A 152 5.86 -4.10 13.75
CA LEU A 152 5.92 -2.69 14.09
C LEU A 152 6.61 -2.47 15.43
N ARG A 153 7.44 -1.44 15.49
CA ARG A 153 7.98 -0.92 16.75
C ARG A 153 6.87 -0.36 17.62
N PRO A 154 7.06 -0.27 18.96
CA PRO A 154 6.22 0.57 19.80
C PRO A 154 6.15 2.00 19.24
N GLY A 155 4.94 2.52 19.01
CA GLY A 155 4.73 3.81 18.34
C GLY A 155 4.96 3.82 16.83
N GLY A 156 5.14 2.66 16.21
CA GLY A 156 5.22 2.49 14.76
C GLY A 156 3.87 2.65 14.07
N PHE A 157 3.90 3.07 12.82
CA PHE A 157 2.70 3.46 12.07
C PHE A 157 2.25 2.38 11.08
N PHE A 158 0.94 2.26 10.90
CA PHE A 158 0.31 1.43 9.87
C PHE A 158 -0.61 2.28 9.01
N MET A 159 -0.47 2.15 7.69
CA MET A 159 -1.36 2.77 6.71
C MET A 159 -1.76 1.76 5.64
N SER A 160 -2.99 1.88 5.15
CA SER A 160 -3.44 1.20 3.93
C SER A 160 -3.87 2.21 2.89
N PHE A 161 -4.31 1.73 1.73
CA PHE A 161 -5.03 2.52 0.74
C PHE A 161 -6.16 3.33 1.38
N PHE A 162 -6.42 4.52 0.84
CA PHE A 162 -7.42 5.45 1.38
C PHE A 162 -8.85 4.89 1.27
N VAL A 163 -9.74 5.40 2.11
CA VAL A 163 -11.19 5.16 1.96
C VAL A 163 -11.88 6.42 1.47
N THR A 164 -13.01 6.26 0.79
CA THR A 164 -13.82 7.36 0.26
C THR A 164 -15.06 7.66 1.10
N GLU A 165 -15.21 6.96 2.23
CA GLU A 165 -16.30 7.13 3.19
C GLU A 165 -15.77 7.67 4.53
N PRO A 166 -16.54 8.50 5.25
CA PRO A 166 -16.15 9.04 6.55
C PRO A 166 -16.26 7.97 7.66
N LYS A 167 -15.44 6.92 7.58
CA LYS A 167 -15.38 5.81 8.54
C LYS A 167 -13.95 5.51 8.93
N ILE A 168 -13.77 5.01 10.14
CA ILE A 168 -12.53 4.30 10.49
C ILE A 168 -12.64 2.92 9.84
N GLU A 169 -11.57 2.45 9.18
CA GLU A 169 -11.57 1.15 8.52
C GLU A 169 -11.68 0.02 9.56
N PRO A 170 -12.82 -0.70 9.63
CA PRO A 170 -13.07 -1.71 10.66
C PRO A 170 -12.11 -2.90 10.58
N ARG A 171 -11.45 -3.12 9.43
CA ARG A 171 -10.43 -4.17 9.33
C ARG A 171 -9.19 -3.87 10.17
N TRP A 172 -8.90 -2.60 10.44
CA TRP A 172 -7.68 -2.17 11.14
C TRP A 172 -7.95 -1.71 12.57
N GLU A 173 -9.08 -1.04 12.78
CA GLU A 173 -9.47 -0.41 14.05
C GLU A 173 -9.26 -1.28 15.31
N PRO A 174 -9.60 -2.58 15.32
CA PRO A 174 -9.47 -3.39 16.55
C PRO A 174 -8.02 -3.67 17.02
N TYR A 175 -7.01 -3.31 16.22
CA TYR A 175 -5.61 -3.66 16.46
C TYR A 175 -4.73 -2.48 16.88
N PHE A 176 -5.31 -1.28 16.93
CA PHE A 176 -4.60 -0.04 17.17
C PHE A 176 -5.36 0.82 18.19
N ASP A 177 -4.64 1.49 19.08
CA ASP A 177 -5.24 2.35 20.11
C ASP A 177 -5.52 3.77 19.64
N GLU A 178 -4.87 4.20 18.55
CA GLU A 178 -5.05 5.52 17.96
C GLU A 178 -5.09 5.48 16.43
N VAL A 179 -5.88 6.37 15.85
CA VAL A 179 -5.92 6.64 14.41
C VAL A 179 -5.89 8.13 14.14
N LEU A 180 -4.98 8.57 13.27
CA LEU A 180 -5.01 9.88 12.64
C LEU A 180 -5.75 9.78 11.31
N ILE A 181 -6.74 10.64 11.11
CA ILE A 181 -7.49 10.73 9.86
C ILE A 181 -7.22 12.08 9.20
N GLU A 182 -6.67 12.07 8.00
CA GLU A 182 -6.50 13.28 7.18
C GLU A 182 -7.45 13.25 5.99
N ARG A 183 -8.23 14.32 5.82
CA ARG A 183 -9.16 14.50 4.70
C ARG A 183 -8.42 15.14 3.53
N ARG A 184 -8.51 14.53 2.35
CA ARG A 184 -7.91 15.05 1.12
C ARG A 184 -8.96 15.05 0.01
N PRO A 185 -9.11 16.15 -0.76
CA PRO A 185 -9.89 16.07 -1.98
C PRO A 185 -9.22 15.11 -2.97
N TYR A 186 -10.02 14.42 -3.77
CA TYR A 186 -9.54 13.66 -4.91
C TYR A 186 -10.34 14.01 -6.16
N ALA A 187 -9.70 13.83 -7.31
CA ALA A 187 -10.31 13.87 -8.63
C ALA A 187 -9.79 12.66 -9.41
N GLY A 188 -10.58 11.60 -9.45
CA GLY A 188 -10.31 10.38 -10.17
C GLY A 188 -10.74 10.43 -11.63
N TYR A 189 -10.38 9.37 -12.36
CA TYR A 189 -10.76 9.24 -13.76
C TYR A 189 -12.25 8.94 -13.88
N SER A 190 -12.87 9.41 -14.98
CA SER A 190 -14.28 9.10 -15.26
C SER A 190 -14.51 7.59 -15.43
N THR A 191 -13.46 6.84 -15.76
CA THR A 191 -13.47 5.39 -15.93
C THR A 191 -13.10 4.61 -14.67
N SER A 192 -12.84 5.26 -13.54
CA SER A 192 -12.47 4.61 -12.27
C SER A 192 -13.63 3.79 -11.69
N SER A 193 -13.56 2.47 -11.78
CA SER A 193 -14.70 1.59 -11.45
C SER A 193 -14.97 1.50 -9.94
N TYR A 194 -13.93 1.58 -9.11
CA TYR A 194 -14.05 1.47 -7.65
C TYR A 194 -14.46 2.77 -6.95
N LEU A 195 -14.64 3.86 -7.71
CA LEU A 195 -15.23 5.10 -7.20
C LEU A 195 -16.77 5.11 -7.24
N GLU A 196 -17.38 4.07 -7.80
CA GLU A 196 -18.85 3.91 -7.87
C GLU A 196 -19.55 5.12 -8.52
N GLY A 197 -18.92 5.70 -9.55
CA GLY A 197 -19.46 6.85 -10.29
C GLY A 197 -19.27 8.20 -9.61
N ARG A 198 -18.43 8.29 -8.56
CA ARG A 198 -18.04 9.56 -7.92
C ARG A 198 -16.61 9.95 -8.34
N PRO A 199 -16.42 10.63 -9.48
CA PRO A 199 -15.09 10.98 -9.97
C PRO A 199 -14.38 12.04 -9.11
N GLU A 200 -15.09 12.70 -8.20
CA GLU A 200 -14.50 13.64 -7.26
C GLU A 200 -15.11 13.45 -5.87
N GLY A 201 -14.34 13.78 -4.82
CA GLY A 201 -14.81 13.63 -3.46
C GLY A 201 -13.73 13.86 -2.42
N ILE A 202 -13.95 13.31 -1.23
CA ILE A 202 -13.01 13.35 -0.12
C ILE A 202 -12.50 11.93 0.15
N ALA A 203 -11.19 11.77 0.11
CA ALA A 203 -10.47 10.61 0.60
C ALA A 203 -10.10 10.84 2.07
N TYR A 204 -10.12 9.76 2.84
CA TYR A 204 -9.74 9.74 4.25
C TYR A 204 -8.51 8.86 4.38
N LEU A 205 -7.35 9.51 4.54
CA LEU A 205 -6.08 8.84 4.79
C LEU A 205 -6.03 8.47 6.26
N GLN A 206 -5.85 7.19 6.57
CA GLN A 206 -5.89 6.69 7.94
C GLN A 206 -4.54 6.12 8.34
N CYS A 207 -3.95 6.68 9.40
CA CYS A 207 -2.69 6.24 9.97
C CYS A 207 -2.91 5.76 11.40
N PHE A 208 -2.71 4.47 11.60
CA PHE A 208 -2.95 3.79 12.86
C PHE A 208 -1.63 3.59 13.62
N THR A 209 -1.70 3.58 14.95
CA THR A 209 -0.54 3.35 15.82
C THR A 209 -0.95 2.66 17.11
N ASN A 210 0.02 2.03 17.78
CA ASN A 210 -0.09 1.62 19.18
C ASN A 210 0.91 2.43 20.01
N ARG A 211 0.41 3.31 20.88
CA ARG A 211 1.24 4.01 21.87
C ARG A 211 1.33 3.13 23.11
N GLY A 212 2.27 2.19 23.08
CA GLY A 212 2.54 1.27 24.19
C GLY A 212 2.69 1.95 25.55
#